data_AF-A0A6B1KDJ6-F1
#
_entry.id   AF-A0A6B1KDJ6-F1
#
_cell.length_a   1.000
_cell.length_b   1.000
_cell.length_c   1.000
_cell.angle_alpha   90.00
_cell.angle_beta   90.00
_cell.angle_gamma   90.00
#
_symmetry.space_group_name_H-M   'P 1'
#
loop_
_entity.id
_entity.type
_entity.pdbx_description
1 polymer ?
#
loop_
_entity_poly.entity_id
_entity_poly.type
_entity_poly.pdbx_seq_one_letter_code
_entity_poly.pdbx_strand_id
1 'polypeptide(L)'
;MTMPTDGGSERIFELQEEVRQLKEAVVSHAVVDQAIGMVVVLGRISPDQGWAVLKEVSQHTNIKLRHVAELILVWGRTGVMPREIRAELEDALDRAGPTQIPEAPPEQ
;
A
#
# COMPACT_ATOMS: atom_id res chain seq x y z
N MET A 1 49.18 -0.21 23.18
CA MET A 1 47.81 0.33 23.36
C MET A 1 47.15 0.35 21.97
N THR A 2 46.55 -0.76 21.55
CA THR A 2 45.84 -0.88 20.27
C THR A 2 44.36 -1.04 20.58
N MET A 3 43.56 -0.01 20.32
CA MET A 3 42.10 -0.09 20.39
C MET A 3 41.59 -0.75 19.11
N PRO A 4 40.76 -1.80 19.17
CA PRO A 4 40.11 -2.33 17.98
C PRO A 4 38.90 -1.43 17.68
N THR A 5 39.06 -0.43 16.80
CA THR A 5 37.98 0.49 16.40
C THR A 5 37.32 0.14 15.06
N ASP A 6 37.75 -0.96 14.43
CA ASP A 6 37.32 -1.32 13.08
C ASP A 6 35.91 -1.97 13.06
N GLY A 7 35.69 -3.00 13.90
CA GLY A 7 34.41 -3.73 13.93
C GLY A 7 33.21 -2.92 14.44
N GLY A 8 33.44 -1.85 15.21
CA GLY A 8 32.37 -0.92 15.60
C GLY A 8 31.94 -0.01 14.44
N SER A 9 32.90 0.43 13.62
CA SER A 9 32.64 1.32 12.48
C SER A 9 32.00 0.55 11.31
N GLU A 10 32.45 -0.67 11.05
CA GLU A 10 31.86 -1.57 10.05
C GLU A 10 30.40 -1.92 10.41
N ARG A 11 30.13 -2.25 11.67
CA ARG A 11 28.76 -2.53 12.13
C ARG A 11 27.83 -1.32 12.05
N ILE A 12 28.34 -0.12 12.32
CA ILE A 12 27.58 1.12 12.16
C ILE A 12 27.23 1.34 10.68
N PHE A 13 28.17 1.07 9.76
CA PHE A 13 27.95 1.21 8.32
C PHE A 13 26.90 0.22 7.79
N GLU A 14 26.97 -1.05 8.18
CA GLU A 14 25.96 -2.07 7.83
C GLU A 14 24.56 -1.67 8.29
N LEU A 15 24.42 -1.23 9.54
CA LEU A 15 23.14 -0.80 10.09
C LEU A 15 22.61 0.47 9.40
N GLN A 16 23.50 1.39 8.98
CA GLN A 16 23.10 2.57 8.22
C GLN A 16 22.60 2.22 6.82
N GLU A 17 23.24 1.26 6.15
CA GLU A 17 22.80 0.75 4.85
C GLU A 17 21.46 0.01 4.96
N GLU A 18 21.28 -0.80 6.00
CA GLU A 18 20.01 -1.47 6.28
C GLU A 18 18.89 -0.44 6.54
N VAL A 19 19.16 0.58 7.35
CA VAL A 19 18.21 1.69 7.59
C VAL A 19 17.92 2.47 6.30
N ARG A 20 18.91 2.67 5.43
CA ARG A 20 18.72 3.34 4.14
C ARG A 20 17.81 2.51 3.23
N GLN A 21 18.07 1.22 3.09
CA GLN A 21 17.27 0.30 2.29
C GLN A 21 15.83 0.20 2.81
N LEU A 22 15.65 0.13 4.14
CA LEU A 22 14.33 0.09 4.76
C LEU A 22 13.57 1.42 4.55
N LYS A 23 14.25 2.56 4.69
CA LYS A 23 13.68 3.89 4.39
C LYS A 23 13.31 4.01 2.92
N GLU A 24 14.15 3.55 2.00
CA GLU A 24 13.85 3.53 0.57
C GLU A 24 12.65 2.64 0.26
N ALA A 25 12.55 1.46 0.88
CA ALA A 25 11.40 0.57 0.75
C ALA A 25 10.10 1.22 1.26
N VAL A 26 10.12 1.83 2.45
CA VAL A 26 8.98 2.54 3.04
C VAL A 26 8.56 3.74 2.18
N VAL A 27 9.52 4.56 1.72
CA VAL A 27 9.25 5.69 0.83
C VAL A 27 8.72 5.21 -0.52
N SER A 28 9.19 4.06 -1.02
CA SER A 28 8.73 3.49 -2.28
C SER A 28 7.27 3.01 -2.24
N HIS A 29 6.77 2.64 -1.05
CA HIS A 29 5.41 2.14 -0.85
C HIS A 29 4.39 3.20 -0.44
N ALA A 30 4.82 4.41 -0.07
CA ALA A 30 3.90 5.45 0.42
C ALA A 30 2.71 5.75 -0.51
N VAL A 31 2.92 5.76 -1.83
CA VAL A 31 1.86 5.97 -2.84
C VAL A 31 0.86 4.81 -2.84
N VAL A 32 1.38 3.58 -2.69
CA VAL A 32 0.57 2.36 -2.65
C VAL A 32 -0.22 2.31 -1.35
N ASP A 33 0.40 2.61 -0.22
CA ASP A 33 -0.26 2.61 1.10
C ASP A 33 -1.40 3.63 1.17
N GLN A 34 -1.22 4.81 0.55
CA GLN A 34 -2.29 5.80 0.43
C GLN A 34 -3.46 5.29 -0.43
N ALA A 35 -3.16 4.64 -1.55
CA ALA A 35 -4.19 4.04 -2.39
C ALA A 35 -4.92 2.90 -1.66
N ILE A 36 -4.21 2.06 -0.88
CA ILE A 36 -4.84 1.04 -0.02
C ILE A 36 -5.82 1.71 0.94
N GLY A 37 -5.40 2.78 1.62
CA GLY A 37 -6.27 3.52 2.55
C GLY A 37 -7.54 4.05 1.88
N MET A 38 -7.45 4.55 0.64
CA MET A 38 -8.62 4.98 -0.12
C MET A 38 -9.57 3.83 -0.47
N VAL A 39 -9.02 2.69 -0.91
CA VAL A 39 -9.81 1.51 -1.27
C VAL A 39 -10.48 0.90 -0.04
N VAL A 40 -9.81 0.88 1.12
CA VAL A 40 -10.38 0.48 2.41
C VAL A 40 -11.61 1.30 2.75
N VAL A 41 -11.55 2.63 2.62
CA VAL A 41 -12.67 3.53 2.92
C VAL A 41 -13.82 3.33 1.92
N LEU A 42 -13.49 3.19 0.63
CA LEU A 42 -14.48 3.02 -0.43
C LEU A 42 -15.22 1.68 -0.35
N GLY A 43 -14.46 0.59 -0.17
CA GLY A 43 -14.97 -0.77 -0.12
C GLY A 43 -15.46 -1.22 1.25
N ARG A 44 -15.11 -0.50 2.33
CA ARG A 44 -15.30 -0.94 3.73
C ARG A 44 -14.71 -2.34 3.96
N ILE A 45 -13.46 -2.50 3.54
CA ILE A 45 -12.69 -3.74 3.58
C ILE A 45 -11.45 -3.60 4.47
N SER A 46 -10.85 -4.71 4.87
CA SER A 46 -9.59 -4.66 5.60
C SER A 46 -8.43 -4.15 4.72
N PRO A 47 -7.33 -3.64 5.32
CA PRO A 47 -6.14 -3.25 4.56
C PRO A 47 -5.57 -4.37 3.67
N ASP A 48 -5.59 -5.62 4.14
CA ASP A 48 -5.11 -6.77 3.37
C ASP A 48 -5.96 -7.03 2.12
N GLN A 49 -7.28 -6.86 2.24
CA GLN A 49 -8.18 -6.94 1.09
C GLN A 49 -8.00 -5.73 0.17
N GLY A 50 -7.78 -4.52 0.71
CA GLY A 50 -7.44 -3.34 -0.09
C GLY A 50 -6.19 -3.55 -0.94
N TRP A 51 -5.15 -4.17 -0.38
CA TRP A 51 -3.97 -4.59 -1.12
C TRP A 51 -4.29 -5.65 -2.20
N ALA A 52 -5.13 -6.63 -1.87
CA ALA A 52 -5.55 -7.66 -2.82
C ALA A 52 -6.29 -7.05 -4.03
N VAL A 53 -7.21 -6.10 -3.79
CA VAL A 53 -7.94 -5.36 -4.82
C VAL A 53 -6.97 -4.60 -5.74
N LEU A 54 -5.99 -3.88 -5.19
CA LEU A 54 -5.00 -3.16 -6.02
C LEU A 54 -4.18 -4.11 -6.91
N LYS A 55 -3.78 -5.27 -6.37
CA LYS A 55 -3.06 -6.29 -7.15
C LYS A 55 -3.92 -6.87 -8.27
N GLU A 56 -5.19 -7.15 -7.99
CA GLU A 56 -6.11 -7.71 -8.96
C GLU A 56 -6.36 -6.74 -10.12
N VAL A 57 -6.65 -5.46 -9.82
CA VAL A 57 -6.79 -4.42 -10.84
C VAL A 57 -5.51 -4.30 -11.69
N SER A 58 -4.34 -4.31 -11.05
CA SER A 58 -3.04 -4.27 -11.73
C SER A 58 -2.87 -5.45 -12.70
N GLN A 59 -3.23 -6.65 -12.29
CA GLN A 59 -3.11 -7.86 -13.12
C GLN A 59 -4.10 -7.87 -14.28
N HIS A 60 -5.37 -7.56 -14.03
CA HIS A 60 -6.41 -7.60 -15.05
C HIS A 60 -6.29 -6.48 -16.08
N THR A 61 -5.78 -5.32 -15.68
CA THR A 61 -5.53 -4.21 -16.60
C THR A 61 -4.14 -4.24 -17.23
N ASN A 62 -3.25 -5.13 -16.77
CA ASN A 62 -1.83 -5.18 -17.15
C ASN A 62 -1.10 -3.82 -16.95
N ILE A 63 -1.51 -3.07 -15.93
CA ILE A 63 -0.87 -1.81 -15.53
C ILE A 63 -0.05 -2.06 -14.28
N LYS A 64 1.15 -1.47 -14.20
CA LYS A 64 2.00 -1.56 -13.00
C LYS A 64 1.25 -1.06 -11.77
N LEU A 65 1.29 -1.83 -10.68
CA LEU A 65 0.57 -1.54 -9.43
C LEU A 65 0.78 -0.11 -8.92
N ARG A 66 2.01 0.40 -8.96
CA ARG A 66 2.31 1.79 -8.57
C ARG A 66 1.52 2.80 -9.40
N HIS A 67 1.38 2.56 -10.69
CA HIS A 67 0.62 3.43 -11.57
C HIS A 67 -0.90 3.32 -11.33
N VAL A 68 -1.39 2.12 -11.01
CA VAL A 68 -2.78 1.94 -10.53
C VAL A 68 -3.02 2.78 -9.27
N ALA A 69 -2.09 2.73 -8.30
CA ALA A 69 -2.18 3.53 -7.08
C ALA A 69 -2.18 5.04 -7.37
N GLU A 70 -1.32 5.52 -8.28
CA GLU A 70 -1.30 6.92 -8.74
C GLU A 70 -2.65 7.32 -9.37
N LEU A 71 -3.23 6.48 -10.22
CA LEU A 71 -4.53 6.72 -10.85
C LEU A 71 -5.66 6.82 -9.81
N ILE A 72 -5.62 5.99 -8.77
CA ILE A 72 -6.59 6.06 -7.65
C ILE A 72 -6.44 7.37 -6.87
N LEU A 73 -5.21 7.83 -6.62
CA LEU A 73 -4.98 9.11 -5.94
C LEU A 73 -5.42 10.31 -6.80
N VAL A 74 -5.14 10.28 -8.10
CA VAL A 74 -5.62 11.29 -9.05
C VAL A 74 -7.14 11.29 -9.08
N TRP A 75 -7.76 10.12 -9.10
CA TRP A 75 -9.21 9.98 -9.03
C TRP A 75 -9.78 10.55 -7.73
N GLY A 76 -9.17 10.27 -6.58
CA GLY A 76 -9.58 10.86 -5.29
C GLY A 76 -9.57 12.39 -5.28
N ARG A 77 -8.66 13.01 -6.02
CA ARG A 77 -8.55 14.46 -6.13
C ARG A 77 -9.49 15.07 -7.18
N THR A 78 -9.73 14.37 -8.27
CA THR A 78 -10.35 14.96 -9.48
C THR A 78 -11.71 14.38 -9.84
N GLY A 79 -12.08 13.22 -9.28
CA GLY A 79 -13.25 12.44 -9.66
C GLY A 79 -13.12 11.70 -10.99
N VAL A 80 -12.01 11.89 -11.72
CA VAL A 80 -11.80 11.31 -13.06
C VAL A 80 -10.92 10.07 -12.98
N MET A 81 -11.37 9.00 -13.63
CA MET A 81 -10.63 7.73 -13.74
C MET A 81 -10.90 7.12 -15.13
N PRO A 82 -9.88 6.53 -15.79
CA PRO A 82 -10.07 5.77 -17.02
C PRO A 82 -11.15 4.69 -16.84
N ARG A 83 -12.04 4.54 -17.82
CA ARG A 83 -13.21 3.65 -17.71
C ARG A 83 -12.83 2.20 -17.42
N GLU A 84 -11.77 1.71 -18.07
CA GLU A 84 -11.27 0.35 -17.88
C GLU A 84 -10.81 0.08 -16.44
N ILE A 85 -10.08 1.04 -15.86
CA ILE A 85 -9.61 0.95 -14.47
C ILE A 85 -10.76 1.06 -13.49
N ARG A 86 -11.73 1.93 -13.77
CA ARG A 86 -12.93 2.09 -12.95
C ARG A 86 -13.73 0.78 -12.90
N ALA A 87 -14.02 0.21 -14.06
CA ALA A 87 -14.79 -1.03 -14.17
C ALA A 87 -14.11 -2.15 -13.38
N GLU A 88 -12.80 -2.33 -13.56
CA GLU A 88 -12.07 -3.37 -12.83
C GLU A 88 -12.00 -3.11 -11.32
N LEU A 89 -11.89 -1.85 -10.90
CA LEU A 89 -11.89 -1.49 -9.48
C LEU A 89 -13.26 -1.74 -8.83
N GLU A 90 -14.35 -1.39 -9.51
CA GLU A 90 -15.71 -1.66 -9.06
C GLU A 90 -15.94 -3.18 -8.95
N ASP A 91 -15.59 -3.92 -9.99
CA ASP A 91 -15.69 -5.38 -10.04
C ASP A 91 -14.85 -6.07 -8.92
N ALA A 92 -13.63 -5.61 -8.67
CA ALA A 92 -12.78 -6.15 -7.61
C ALA A 92 -13.30 -5.80 -6.20
N LEU A 93 -13.87 -4.62 -6.02
CA LEU A 93 -14.50 -4.22 -4.75
C LEU A 93 -15.77 -5.02 -4.46
N ASP A 94 -16.59 -5.27 -5.46
CA ASP A 94 -17.80 -6.09 -5.34
C ASP A 94 -17.44 -7.54 -4.96
N ARG A 95 -16.35 -8.09 -5.52
CA ARG A 95 -15.80 -9.39 -5.13
C ARG A 95 -15.24 -9.38 -3.70
N ALA A 96 -14.62 -8.28 -3.29
CA ALA A 96 -14.04 -8.16 -1.97
C ALA A 96 -15.12 -8.09 -0.87
N GLY A 97 -16.25 -7.40 -1.14
CA GLY A 97 -17.46 -7.36 -0.30
C GLY A 97 -17.24 -6.84 1.14
N PRO A 98 -18.28 -6.41 1.87
CA PRO A 98 -18.07 -5.72 3.13
C PRO A 98 -17.47 -6.66 4.16
N THR A 99 -16.34 -6.25 4.72
CA THR A 99 -15.87 -6.84 5.98
C THR A 99 -16.78 -6.32 7.06
N GLN A 100 -17.35 -7.22 7.88
CA GLN A 100 -17.94 -6.80 9.14
C GLN A 100 -16.84 -6.07 9.91
N ILE A 101 -16.99 -4.74 10.07
CA ILE A 101 -16.20 -3.99 11.04
C ILE A 101 -16.36 -4.80 12.34
N PRO A 102 -15.27 -5.21 13.04
CA PRO A 102 -15.41 -5.87 14.33
C PRO A 102 -16.40 -5.06 15.16
N GLU A 103 -17.55 -5.66 15.49
CA GLU A 103 -18.59 -4.99 16.28
C GLU A 103 -17.89 -4.31 17.45
N ALA A 104 -18.17 -3.02 17.65
CA ALA A 104 -17.68 -2.30 18.81
C ALA A 104 -17.95 -3.18 20.05
N PRO A 105 -17.00 -3.30 21.01
CA PRO A 105 -17.20 -4.11 22.19
C PRO A 105 -18.55 -3.77 22.81
N PRO A 106 -19.37 -4.76 23.23
CA PRO A 106 -20.68 -4.47 23.80
C PRO A 106 -20.49 -3.45 24.92
N GLU A 107 -21.19 -2.31 24.80
CA GLU A 107 -21.23 -1.31 25.84
C GLU A 107 -21.71 -2.01 27.12
N GLN A 108 -20.82 -2.08 28.12
CA GLN A 108 -21.12 -2.69 29.42
C GLN A 108 -22.06 -1.83 30.24
#